data_AF-A0A163R0M4-F1
#
_entry.id   AF-A0A163R0M4-F1
#
_cell.length_a   1.000
_cell.length_b   1.000
_cell.length_c   1.000
_cell.angle_alpha   90.00
_cell.angle_beta   90.00
_cell.angle_gamma   90.00
#
_symmetry.space_group_name_H-M   'P 1'
#
loop_
_entity.id
_entity.type
_entity.pdbx_description
1 polymer ?
#
loop_
_entity_poly.entity_id
_entity_poly.type
_entity_poly.pdbx_seq_one_letter_code
_entity_poly.pdbx_strand_id
1 'polypeptide(L)'
;MPLRRVGRPGLLGTMARTAVIAGTASATAGAVQRHQQGKAEQQAEAQQYQAQQQAEQQQMYAAQAAQAQAPAAAAPAGGENDLLAQLEKLGQLKAAGVLDDAEFAAAKAKLLA
;
A
#
# COMPACT_ATOMS: atom_id res chain seq x y z
N MET A 1 -58.79 -57.11 29.30
CA MET A 1 -58.11 -56.09 28.45
C MET A 1 -57.10 -55.33 29.30
N PRO A 2 -55.78 -55.47 29.11
CA PRO A 2 -54.81 -54.66 29.85
C PRO A 2 -54.59 -53.30 29.16
N LEU A 3 -54.71 -52.23 29.96
CA LEU A 3 -54.53 -50.84 29.54
C LEU A 3 -53.04 -50.53 29.32
N ARG A 4 -52.68 -50.18 28.08
CA ARG A 4 -51.35 -49.64 27.73
C ARG A 4 -51.23 -48.21 28.30
N ARG A 5 -50.34 -48.00 29.27
CA ARG A 5 -49.95 -46.66 29.72
C ARG A 5 -49.05 -46.01 28.66
N VAL A 6 -49.54 -44.94 28.04
CA VAL A 6 -48.75 -44.05 27.19
C VAL A 6 -48.27 -42.86 28.04
N GLY A 7 -46.99 -42.53 27.92
CA GLY A 7 -46.56 -41.13 27.89
C GLY A 7 -46.21 -40.45 29.21
N ARG A 8 -45.29 -40.99 30.01
CA ARG A 8 -44.49 -40.11 30.87
C ARG A 8 -43.23 -39.70 30.09
N PRO A 9 -43.00 -38.40 29.81
CA PRO A 9 -41.77 -37.95 29.18
C PRO A 9 -40.61 -38.30 30.11
N GLY A 10 -39.79 -39.27 29.70
CA GLY A 10 -38.68 -39.75 30.51
C GLY A 10 -37.62 -38.66 30.68
N LEU A 11 -36.90 -38.71 31.81
CA LEU A 11 -35.74 -37.87 32.11
C LEU A 11 -34.66 -37.89 31.00
N LEU A 12 -34.67 -38.95 30.19
CA LEU A 12 -33.83 -39.07 29.00
C LEU A 12 -34.25 -38.09 27.88
N GLY A 13 -35.54 -37.85 27.70
CA GLY A 13 -36.06 -36.92 26.70
C GLY A 13 -35.79 -35.46 27.06
N THR A 14 -35.72 -35.12 28.34
CA THR A 14 -35.40 -33.76 28.81
C THR A 14 -33.89 -33.49 28.72
N MET A 15 -33.04 -34.44 29.10
CA MET A 15 -31.57 -34.36 28.97
C MET A 15 -31.12 -34.26 27.49
N ALA A 16 -31.76 -35.02 26.59
CA ALA A 16 -31.45 -34.93 25.16
C ALA A 16 -31.84 -33.56 24.57
N ARG A 17 -32.96 -32.97 25.01
CA ARG A 17 -33.39 -31.64 24.53
C ARG A 17 -32.49 -30.51 25.02
N THR A 18 -31.99 -30.56 26.25
CA THR A 18 -31.02 -29.56 26.75
C THR A 18 -29.67 -29.67 26.07
N ALA A 19 -29.20 -30.89 25.75
CA ALA A 19 -27.95 -31.07 25.01
C ALA A 19 -28.01 -30.47 23.60
N VAL A 20 -29.13 -30.63 22.88
CA VAL A 20 -29.32 -30.05 21.54
C VAL A 20 -29.42 -28.53 21.60
N ILE A 21 -30.19 -27.98 22.56
CA ILE A 21 -30.36 -26.53 22.72
C ILE A 21 -29.03 -25.87 23.15
N ALA A 22 -28.32 -26.46 24.11
CA ALA A 22 -27.01 -25.98 24.55
C ALA A 22 -25.95 -26.11 23.45
N GLY A 23 -25.95 -27.22 22.69
CA GLY A 23 -25.04 -27.44 21.57
C GLY A 23 -25.19 -26.38 20.46
N THR A 24 -26.42 -25.97 20.15
CA THR A 24 -26.66 -24.89 19.16
C THR A 24 -26.35 -23.49 19.70
N ALA A 25 -26.54 -23.24 21.01
CA ALA A 25 -26.21 -21.96 21.64
C ALA A 25 -24.69 -21.74 21.73
N SER A 26 -23.92 -22.79 22.03
CA SER A 26 -22.45 -22.73 22.00
C SER A 26 -21.91 -22.58 20.57
N ALA A 27 -22.57 -23.16 19.56
CA ALA A 27 -22.17 -23.02 18.17
C ALA A 27 -22.36 -21.59 17.64
N THR A 28 -23.49 -20.93 17.96
CA THR A 28 -23.72 -19.52 17.57
C THR A 28 -22.90 -18.54 18.39
N ALA A 29 -22.72 -18.76 19.70
CA ALA A 29 -21.81 -17.95 20.52
C ALA A 29 -20.36 -18.05 20.04
N GLY A 30 -19.90 -19.24 19.65
CA GLY A 30 -18.58 -19.45 19.05
C GLY A 30 -18.42 -18.79 17.67
N ALA A 31 -19.49 -18.75 16.86
CA ALA A 31 -19.48 -18.08 15.56
C ALA A 31 -19.41 -16.55 15.71
N VAL A 32 -20.19 -15.97 16.61
CA VAL A 32 -20.15 -14.53 16.90
C VAL A 32 -18.81 -14.13 17.54
N GLN A 33 -18.26 -14.95 18.43
CA GLN A 33 -16.94 -14.70 19.02
C GLN A 33 -15.83 -14.74 17.96
N ARG A 34 -15.84 -15.71 17.04
CA ARG A 34 -14.91 -15.74 15.89
C ARG A 34 -15.08 -14.55 14.96
N HIS A 35 -16.32 -14.13 14.71
CA HIS A 35 -16.58 -12.96 13.88
C HIS A 35 -16.10 -11.66 14.53
N GLN A 36 -16.27 -11.52 15.85
CA GLN A 36 -15.77 -10.39 16.62
C GLN A 36 -14.24 -10.38 16.70
N GLN A 37 -13.60 -11.54 16.89
CA GLN A 37 -12.15 -11.68 16.83
C GLN A 37 -11.61 -11.30 15.44
N GLY A 38 -12.19 -11.83 14.37
CA GLY A 38 -11.80 -11.46 13.01
C GLY A 38 -11.96 -9.97 12.71
N LYS A 39 -13.02 -9.32 13.23
CA LYS A 39 -13.18 -7.86 13.14
C LYS A 39 -12.14 -7.09 13.94
N ALA A 40 -11.75 -7.57 15.12
CA ALA A 40 -10.74 -6.94 15.95
C ALA A 40 -9.34 -7.06 15.31
N GLU A 41 -9.03 -8.23 14.74
CA GLU A 41 -7.80 -8.48 13.99
C GLU A 41 -7.73 -7.57 12.75
N GLN A 42 -8.81 -7.49 11.96
CA GLN A 42 -8.87 -6.58 10.80
C GLN A 42 -8.71 -5.11 11.18
N GLN A 43 -9.31 -4.67 12.30
CA GLN A 43 -9.15 -3.30 12.78
C GLN A 43 -7.74 -3.01 13.26
N ALA A 44 -7.10 -3.96 13.93
CA ALA A 44 -5.70 -3.83 14.37
C ALA A 44 -4.75 -3.75 13.16
N GLU A 45 -4.95 -4.60 12.15
CA GLU A 45 -4.14 -4.59 10.92
C GLU A 45 -4.34 -3.29 10.14
N ALA A 46 -5.59 -2.81 9.99
CA ALA A 46 -5.87 -1.54 9.33
C ALA A 46 -5.26 -0.33 10.06
N GLN A 47 -5.24 -0.33 11.39
CA GLN A 47 -4.58 0.71 12.18
C GLN A 47 -3.06 0.67 12.02
N GLN A 48 -2.45 -0.51 12.01
CA GLN A 48 -1.02 -0.66 11.75
C GLN A 48 -0.64 -0.17 10.36
N TYR A 49 -1.44 -0.51 9.33
CA TYR A 49 -1.22 -0.06 7.96
C TYR A 49 -1.31 1.46 7.82
N GLN A 50 -2.27 2.10 8.50
CA GLN A 50 -2.38 3.57 8.52
C GLN A 50 -1.21 4.23 9.24
N ALA A 51 -0.78 3.67 10.38
CA ALA A 51 0.37 4.19 11.12
C ALA A 51 1.66 4.09 10.29
N GLN A 52 1.85 2.99 9.57
CA GLN A 52 3.01 2.79 8.71
C GLN A 52 3.03 3.78 7.54
N GLN A 53 1.88 3.98 6.86
CA GLN A 53 1.78 4.99 5.80
C GLN A 53 2.07 6.41 6.30
N GLN A 54 1.60 6.79 7.48
CA GLN A 54 1.91 8.12 8.04
C GLN A 54 3.39 8.28 8.37
N ALA A 55 4.04 7.23 8.87
CA ALA A 55 5.48 7.25 9.15
C ALA A 55 6.32 7.36 7.86
N GLU A 56 5.97 6.61 6.82
CA GLU A 56 6.64 6.69 5.51
C GLU A 56 6.46 8.08 4.87
N GLN A 57 5.26 8.65 4.96
CA GLN A 57 5.00 9.99 4.44
C GLN A 57 5.82 11.05 5.20
N GLN A 58 5.92 10.97 6.53
CA GLN A 58 6.77 11.88 7.31
C GLN A 58 8.26 11.75 6.95
N GLN A 59 8.76 10.53 6.74
CA GLN A 59 10.15 10.33 6.32
C GLN A 59 10.43 10.91 4.93
N MET A 60 9.50 10.77 3.98
CA MET A 60 9.62 11.37 2.65
C MET A 60 9.65 12.90 2.72
N TYR A 61 8.77 13.53 3.51
CA TYR A 61 8.78 14.98 3.71
C TYR A 61 10.06 15.47 4.40
N ALA A 62 10.56 14.74 5.40
CA ALA A 62 11.82 15.08 6.09
C ALA A 62 13.04 14.97 5.16
N ALA A 63 13.11 13.92 4.33
CA ALA A 63 14.18 13.74 3.36
C ALA A 63 14.17 14.85 2.29
N GLN A 64 12.98 15.27 1.85
CA GLN A 64 12.85 16.34 0.87
C GLN A 64 13.21 17.71 1.46
N ALA A 65 12.88 17.97 2.73
CA ALA A 65 13.29 19.18 3.42
C ALA A 65 14.82 19.24 3.62
N ALA A 66 15.47 18.12 3.95
CA ALA A 66 16.93 18.06 4.11
C ALA A 66 17.68 18.30 2.78
N GLN A 67 17.12 17.90 1.64
CA GLN A 67 17.67 18.21 0.32
C GLN A 67 17.60 19.70 -0.05
N ALA A 68 16.67 20.46 0.54
CA ALA A 68 16.55 21.90 0.30
C ALA A 68 17.52 22.75 1.13
N GLN A 69 18.20 22.16 2.13
CA GLN A 69 19.13 22.85 3.02
C GLN A 69 20.58 22.37 2.90
N ALA A 70 20.89 21.52 1.92
CA ALA A 70 22.27 21.34 1.52
C ALA A 70 22.82 22.72 1.07
N PRO A 71 23.93 23.22 1.63
CA PRO A 71 24.63 24.35 1.03
C PRO A 71 24.89 23.91 -0.40
N ALA A 72 24.45 24.72 -1.38
CA ALA A 72 24.64 24.43 -2.78
C ALA A 72 26.08 23.97 -3.00
N ALA A 73 26.29 22.64 -3.04
CA ALA A 73 27.46 22.06 -3.63
C ALA A 73 27.41 22.65 -5.02
N ALA A 74 28.41 23.48 -5.35
CA ALA A 74 28.47 24.17 -6.61
C ALA A 74 28.05 23.20 -7.72
N ALA A 75 26.80 23.32 -8.17
CA ALA A 75 26.48 23.01 -9.54
C ALA A 75 27.58 23.76 -10.29
N PRO A 76 28.40 23.10 -11.13
CA PRO A 76 29.44 23.78 -11.87
C PRO A 76 28.75 25.01 -12.45
N ALA A 77 29.17 26.18 -11.99
CA ALA A 77 28.45 27.42 -12.20
C ALA A 77 28.03 27.43 -13.67
N GLY A 78 26.72 27.38 -13.91
CA GLY A 78 26.12 27.18 -15.22
C GLY A 78 26.44 28.39 -16.10
N GLY A 79 27.65 28.38 -16.65
CA GLY A 79 28.26 29.44 -17.41
C GLY A 79 29.27 28.79 -18.34
N GLU A 80 29.14 29.10 -19.64
CA GLU A 80 29.98 28.72 -20.80
C GLU A 80 30.34 27.23 -20.97
N ASN A 81 30.86 26.55 -19.95
CA ASN A 81 31.22 25.14 -19.94
C ASN A 81 30.01 24.20 -20.14
N ASP A 82 28.84 24.56 -19.63
CA ASP A 82 27.62 23.76 -19.82
C ASP A 82 27.08 23.93 -21.27
N LEU A 83 27.19 25.15 -21.83
CA LEU A 83 26.87 25.39 -23.24
C LEU A 83 27.80 24.61 -24.16
N LEU A 84 29.11 24.58 -23.87
CA LEU A 84 30.07 23.77 -24.62
C LEU A 84 29.77 22.27 -24.53
N ALA A 85 29.45 21.75 -23.34
CA ALA A 85 29.09 20.35 -23.15
C ALA A 85 27.82 19.96 -23.92
N GLN A 86 26.83 20.85 -23.97
CA GLN A 86 25.60 20.67 -24.74
C GLN A 86 25.85 20.72 -26.26
N LEU A 87 26.72 21.62 -26.73
CA LEU A 87 27.15 21.67 -28.15
C LEU A 87 27.88 20.39 -28.57
N GLU A 88 28.73 19.83 -27.69
CA GLU A 88 29.43 18.57 -27.94
C GLU A 88 28.46 17.39 -28.04
N LYS A 89 27.48 17.31 -27.13
CA LYS A 89 26.44 16.28 -27.15
C LYS A 89 25.61 16.32 -28.43
N LEU A 90 25.24 17.51 -28.92
CA LEU A 90 24.54 17.66 -30.19
C LEU A 90 25.39 17.17 -31.38
N GLY A 91 26.70 17.42 -31.36
CA GLY A 91 27.64 16.93 -32.38
C GLY A 91 27.74 15.41 -32.41
N GLN A 92 27.78 14.77 -31.23
CA GLN A 92 27.79 13.31 -31.11
C GLN A 92 26.49 12.69 -31.63
N LEU A 93 25.33 13.29 -31.33
CA LEU A 93 24.04 12.80 -31.81
C LEU A 93 23.90 12.93 -33.34
N LYS A 94 24.42 14.00 -33.94
CA LYS A 94 24.51 14.16 -35.39
C LYS A 94 25.45 13.12 -36.02
N ALA A 95 26.62 12.90 -35.43
CA ALA A 95 27.58 11.89 -35.91
C ALA A 95 27.04 10.46 -35.81
N ALA A 96 26.19 10.20 -34.80
CA ALA A 96 25.47 8.95 -34.65
C ALA A 96 24.27 8.81 -35.62
N GLY A 97 23.98 9.83 -36.44
CA GLY A 97 22.85 9.85 -37.36
C GLY A 97 21.48 9.95 -36.68
N VAL A 98 21.45 10.34 -35.40
CA VAL A 98 20.22 10.50 -34.61
C VAL A 98 19.54 11.84 -34.90
N LEU A 99 20.31 12.86 -35.26
CA LEU A 99 19.85 14.17 -35.70
C LEU A 99 20.28 14.41 -37.13
N ASP A 100 19.40 15.02 -37.92
CA ASP A 100 19.76 15.53 -39.25
C ASP A 100 20.46 16.91 -39.17
N ASP A 101 20.99 17.38 -40.31
CA ASP A 101 21.68 18.66 -40.40
C ASP A 101 20.81 19.87 -40.01
N ALA A 102 19.50 19.81 -40.31
CA ALA A 102 18.56 20.88 -40.06
C ALA A 102 18.21 20.98 -38.57
N GLU A 103 17.97 19.84 -37.93
CA GLU A 103 17.69 19.71 -36.49
C GLU A 103 18.89 20.14 -35.64
N PHE A 104 20.11 19.75 -36.05
CA PHE A 104 21.33 20.18 -35.40
C PHE A 104 21.52 21.71 -35.46
N ALA A 105 21.28 22.33 -36.62
CA ALA A 105 21.40 23.78 -36.79
C ALA A 105 20.39 24.55 -35.94
N ALA A 106 19.14 24.08 -35.88
CA ALA A 106 18.10 24.69 -35.05
C ALA A 106 18.41 24.60 -33.55
N ALA A 107 18.89 23.45 -33.07
CA ALA A 107 19.27 23.25 -31.68
C ALA A 107 20.48 24.12 -31.28
N LYS A 108 21.49 24.24 -32.15
CA LYS A 108 22.63 25.13 -31.95
C LYS A 108 22.23 26.60 -31.89
N ALA A 109 21.36 27.05 -32.80
CA ALA A 109 20.86 28.43 -32.79
C ALA A 109 20.09 28.75 -31.50
N LYS A 110 19.26 27.80 -31.02
CA LYS A 110 18.53 27.94 -29.77
C LYS A 110 19.43 27.99 -28.53
N LEU A 111 20.60 27.35 -28.59
CA LEU A 111 21.59 27.36 -27.51
C LEU A 111 22.43 28.65 -27.45
N LEU A 112 22.54 29.36 -28.57
CA LEU A 112 23.38 30.56 -28.73
C LEU A 112 22.57 31.87 -28.82
N ALA A 113 21.23 31.78 -28.79
CA ALA A 113 20.30 32.92 -28.81
C ALA A 113 20.00 33.40 -27.38
#